data_AF-A0A6N7KPK3-F1
#
_entry.id   AF-A0A6N7KPK3-F1
#
_cell.length_a   1.000
_cell.length_b   1.000
_cell.length_c   1.000
_cell.angle_alpha   90.00
_cell.angle_beta   90.00
_cell.angle_gamma   90.00
#
_symmetry.space_group_name_H-M   'P 1'
#
loop_
_entity.id
_entity.type
_entity.pdbx_description
1 polymer ?
#
loop_
_entity_poly.entity_id
_entity_poly.type
_entity_poly.pdbx_seq_one_letter_code
_entity_poly.pdbx_strand_id
1 'polypeptide(L)' 'MPGRHSPLEVVVVHATDEVTADGTPVYADKAGTLRVEIIGETARPLAEPTGQGRHTCLHATPLP' A
#
# COMPACT_ATOMS: atom_id res chain seq x y z
N MET A 1 9.49 13.53 26.16
CA MET A 1 10.07 12.16 26.18
C MET A 1 10.68 11.90 24.81
N PRO A 2 11.80 11.15 24.69
CA PRO A 2 12.36 10.80 23.39
C PRO A 2 11.35 9.99 22.58
N GLY A 3 11.21 10.31 21.29
CA GLY A 3 10.21 9.75 20.39
C GLY A 3 10.38 8.24 20.22
N ARG A 4 9.35 7.47 20.56
CA ARG A 4 9.27 6.05 20.25
C ARG A 4 8.78 5.94 18.81
N HIS A 5 9.62 5.49 17.89
CA HIS A 5 9.14 5.14 16.56
C HIS A 5 8.07 4.06 16.71
N SER A 6 6.92 4.26 16.05
CA SER A 6 5.89 3.23 16.01
C SER A 6 6.45 1.96 15.37
N PRO A 7 5.99 0.77 15.80
CA PRO A 7 6.32 -0.47 15.14
C PRO A 7 6.01 -0.41 13.64
N LEU A 8 6.77 -1.18 12.85
CA LEU A 8 6.46 -1.39 11.44
C LEU A 8 5.07 -2.06 11.34
N GLU A 9 4.21 -1.51 10.49
CA GLU A 9 2.90 -2.08 10.19
C GLU A 9 2.99 -2.81 8.84
N VAL A 10 2.55 -4.07 8.82
CA VAL A 10 2.48 -4.89 7.61
C VAL A 10 1.02 -5.11 7.25
N VAL A 11 0.66 -4.80 6.00
CA VAL A 11 -0.70 -4.98 5.47
C VAL A 11 -0.63 -5.93 4.28
N VAL A 12 -1.48 -6.95 4.30
CA VAL A 12 -1.62 -7.88 3.17
C VAL A 12 -2.67 -7.31 2.21
N VAL A 13 -2.29 -7.21 0.94
CA VAL A 13 -3.17 -6.82 -0.16
C VAL A 13 -3.30 -7.96 -1.15
N HIS A 14 -4.44 -8.02 -1.82
CA HIS A 14 -4.77 -9.02 -2.82
C HIS A 14 -5.02 -8.34 -4.17
N ALA A 15 -4.65 -9.03 -5.26
CA ALA A 15 -4.98 -8.56 -6.59
C ALA A 15 -6.50 -8.42 -6.73
N THR A 16 -6.94 -7.31 -7.30
CA THR A 16 -8.33 -7.12 -7.71
C THR A 16 -8.47 -7.37 -9.21
N ASP A 17 -9.69 -7.30 -9.72
CA ASP A 17 -9.97 -7.31 -11.17
C ASP A 17 -9.84 -5.90 -11.81
N GLU A 18 -9.32 -4.92 -11.08
CA GLU A 18 -9.20 -3.54 -11.53
C GLU A 18 -7.78 -3.22 -12.02
N VAL A 19 -7.70 -2.27 -12.96
CA VAL A 19 -6.44 -1.71 -13.47
C VAL A 19 -6.49 -0.19 -13.41
N THR A 20 -5.35 0.45 -13.18
CA THR A 20 -5.21 1.91 -13.25
C THR A 20 -5.35 2.38 -14.70
N ALA A 21 -5.48 3.70 -14.91
CA ALA A 21 -5.54 4.29 -16.25
C ALA A 21 -4.30 3.96 -17.10
N ASP A 22 -3.15 3.75 -16.45
CA ASP A 22 -1.89 3.36 -17.08
C ASP A 22 -1.76 1.85 -17.28
N GLY A 23 -2.80 1.06 -16.95
CA GLY A 23 -2.84 -0.38 -17.13
C GLY A 23 -2.16 -1.20 -16.02
N THR A 24 -1.85 -0.59 -14.87
CA THR A 24 -1.20 -1.30 -13.76
C THR A 24 -2.26 -2.00 -12.88
N PRO A 25 -2.07 -3.28 -12.50
CA PRO A 25 -3.01 -3.98 -11.62
C PRO A 25 -3.18 -3.27 -10.28
N VAL A 26 -4.42 -3.22 -9.81
CA VAL A 26 -4.76 -2.69 -8.48
C VAL A 26 -4.78 -3.83 -7.47
N TYR A 27 -4.24 -3.56 -6.29
CA TYR A 27 -4.28 -4.44 -5.14
C TYR A 27 -5.01 -3.74 -4.00
N ALA A 28 -5.79 -4.50 -3.24
CA ALA A 28 -6.55 -3.97 -2.11
C ALA A 28 -6.41 -4.87 -0.88
N ASP A 29 -6.42 -4.26 0.30
CA ASP A 29 -6.61 -5.02 1.54
C ASP A 29 -8.03 -5.58 1.62
N LYS A 30 -8.28 -6.49 2.55
CA LYS A 30 -9.59 -7.15 2.69
C LYS A 30 -10.75 -6.17 2.90
N ALA A 31 -10.50 -5.02 3.53
CA ALA A 31 -11.51 -4.00 3.78
C ALA A 31 -11.68 -3.01 2.61
N GLY A 32 -10.80 -3.03 1.61
CA GLY A 32 -10.75 -2.01 0.54
C GLY A 32 -10.33 -0.62 1.03
N THR A 33 -9.80 -0.51 2.26
CA THR A 33 -9.36 0.74 2.88
C THR A 33 -8.02 1.19 2.30
N LEU A 34 -7.14 0.24 1.99
CA LEU A 34 -5.89 0.49 1.31
C LEU A 34 -5.97 -0.07 -0.10
N ARG A 35 -5.82 0.80 -1.09
CA ARG A 35 -5.72 0.45 -2.50
C ARG A 35 -4.40 0.94 -3.06
N VAL A 36 -3.63 0.06 -3.65
CA VAL A 36 -2.28 0.35 -4.15
C VAL A 36 -2.09 -0.20 -5.56
N GLU A 37 -1.25 0.47 -6.34
CA GLU A 37 -0.56 -0.17 -7.44
C GLU A 37 0.81 -0.69 -6.94
N ILE A 38 1.32 -1.76 -7.54
CA ILE A 38 2.63 -2.33 -7.21
C ILE A 38 3.49 -2.34 -8.47
N ILE A 39 4.62 -1.64 -8.42
CA ILE A 39 5.60 -1.58 -9.51
C ILE A 39 6.94 -2.10 -8.97
N GLY A 40 7.35 -3.27 -9.44
CA GLY A 40 8.47 -3.99 -8.84
C GLY A 40 8.18 -4.32 -7.37
N GLU A 41 8.98 -3.78 -6.45
CA GLU A 41 8.83 -3.96 -5.00
C GLU A 41 8.28 -2.71 -4.31
N THR A 42 7.75 -1.76 -5.08
CA THR A 42 7.21 -0.51 -4.55
C THR A 42 5.69 -0.51 -4.65
N ALA A 43 5.02 -0.46 -3.51
CA ALA A 43 3.59 -0.22 -3.42
C ALA A 43 3.32 1.29 -3.29
N ARG A 44 2.43 1.78 -4.15
CA ARG A 44 1.99 3.18 -4.18
C ARG A 44 0.49 3.26 -3.92
N PRO A 45 0.06 3.93 -2.83
CA PRO A 45 -1.35 4.21 -2.59
C PRO A 45 -1.99 5.00 -3.74
N LEU A 46 -3.16 4.56 -4.19
CA LEU A 46 -3.95 5.21 -5.25
C LEU A 46 -4.80 6.37 -4.72
N ALA A 47 -4.99 6.45 -3.40
CA ALA A 47 -5.57 7.58 -2.70
C ALA A 47 -4.58 8.04 -1.64
N GLU A 48 -4.59 9.34 -1.32
CA GLU A 48 -3.81 9.84 -0.19
C GLU A 48 -4.21 9.07 1.07
N PRO A 49 -3.25 8.44 1.80
CA PRO A 49 -3.57 7.81 3.07
C PRO A 49 -4.15 8.90 3.98
N THR A 50 -5.33 8.65 4.54
CA THR A 50 -6.03 9.59 5.42
C THR A 50 -5.31 9.87 6.76
N GLY A 51 -4.10 9.33 6.96
CA GLY A 51 -3.26 9.55 8.12
C GLY A 51 -2.17 10.60 7.86
N GLN A 52 -2.14 11.64 8.70
CA GLN A 52 -1.09 12.67 8.67
C GLN A 52 0.32 12.06 8.78
N GLY A 53 1.16 12.30 7.77
CA GLY A 53 2.62 12.17 7.88
C GLY A 53 3.26 10.83 7.48
N ARG A 54 2.53 9.90 6.84
CA ARG A 54 3.14 8.68 6.29
C ARG A 54 3.69 8.90 4.89
N HIS A 55 5.02 8.92 4.77
CA HIS A 55 5.72 8.89 3.48
C HIS A 55 5.22 7.70 2.64
N THR A 56 4.79 7.99 1.42
CA THR A 56 3.87 7.21 0.57
C THR A 56 4.52 6.09 -0.25
N CYS A 57 5.81 5.80 -0.02
CA CYS A 57 6.51 4.70 -0.68
C CYS A 57 6.53 3.50 0.26
N LEU A 58 5.64 2.54 0.01
CA LEU A 58 5.55 1.29 0.76
C LEU A 58 6.40 0.23 0.03
N HIS A 59 7.07 -0.62 0.79
CA HIS A 59 7.76 -1.78 0.22
C HIS A 59 6.78 -2.94 0.12
N ALA A 60 6.77 -3.61 -1.03
CA ALA A 60 5.96 -4.78 -1.31
C ALA A 60 6.86 -6.00 -1.56
N THR A 61 6.52 -7.11 -0.93
CA THR A 61 7.11 -8.43 -1.20
C THR A 61 6.00 -9.40 -1.59
N PRO A 62 6.21 -10.28 -2.59
CA PRO A 62 5.28 -11.36 -2.84
C PRO A 62 5.21 -12.29 -1.62
N LEU A 63 4.01 -12.79 -1.33
CA LEU A 63 3.81 -13.84 -0.34
C LEU A 63 3.96 -15.22 -1.03
N PRO A 64 4.46 -16.25 -0.31
CA PRO A 64 4.57 -17.62 -0.82
C PRO A 64 3.22 -18.26 -1.18
#